data_AF-A0A9R1IKV7-F1
#
_entry.id   AF-A0A9R1IKV7-F1
#
_cell.length_a   1.000
_cell.length_b   1.000
_cell.length_c   1.000
_cell.angle_alpha   90.00
_cell.angle_beta   90.00
_cell.angle_gamma   90.00
#
_symmetry.space_group_name_H-M   'P 1'
#
loop_
_entity.id
_entity.type
_entity.pdbx_description
1 polymer ?
#
loop_
_entity_poly.entity_id
_entity_poly.type
_entity_poly.pdbx_seq_one_letter_code
_entity_poly.pdbx_strand_id
1 'polypeptide(L)'
;MTSWNDEESSDEDICMVSMDPQLFETPDSVVDPSFCGSYTESLLTCMMHHQRPKKMVAFEGALTGRRFMGCHVNQNLGRVKDKQAHEKEVGKLKKEIEFLSNNYSQLVEDVSKLFDYQDGKMSHDMDYTSQAINELNEKKKQLEDQAKIELSVEKLKLAKEQRCILKSQADIIQNMRKAMKEMKGDRDLLKQEKKKLEYLIADPLNARHASKDKLERIKAIMNE
;
A
#
# COMPACT_ATOMS: atom_id res chain seq x y z
N MET A 1 17.36 53.70 -4.46
CA MET A 1 16.23 54.22 -3.68
C MET A 1 16.80 55.19 -2.66
N THR A 2 16.63 56.49 -2.89
CA THR A 2 17.17 57.55 -2.03
C THR A 2 16.25 58.77 -2.18
N SER A 3 15.61 59.22 -1.10
CA SER A 3 14.67 60.36 -1.02
C SER A 3 13.95 60.31 0.33
N TRP A 4 13.95 61.29 1.24
CA TRP A 4 14.60 62.61 1.35
C TRP A 4 14.74 62.96 2.85
N ASN A 5 15.50 64.01 3.16
CA ASN A 5 15.63 64.60 4.49
C ASN A 5 15.48 66.15 4.42
N ASP A 6 15.42 66.94 5.50
CA ASP A 6 15.28 66.61 6.94
C ASP A 6 13.85 66.95 7.42
N GLU A 7 13.45 68.01 8.16
CA GLU A 7 14.15 69.03 8.97
C GLU A 7 13.20 69.56 10.08
N GLU A 8 13.75 69.77 11.27
CA GLU A 8 13.32 70.57 12.46
C GLU A 8 11.83 70.78 12.85
N SER A 9 11.52 70.51 14.12
CA SER A 9 11.10 71.55 15.09
C SER A 9 11.35 71.09 16.54
N SER A 10 11.58 72.06 17.43
CA SER A 10 11.64 71.95 18.90
C SER A 10 10.35 71.33 19.49
N ASP A 11 10.31 70.77 20.70
CA ASP A 11 10.68 71.40 21.97
C ASP A 11 10.92 70.38 23.11
N GLU A 12 11.54 70.88 24.18
CA GLU A 12 11.79 70.19 25.44
C GLU A 12 10.55 69.46 26.01
N ASP A 13 10.63 68.14 26.10
CA ASP A 13 9.83 67.39 27.09
C ASP A 13 10.75 66.62 28.03
N ILE A 14 10.77 67.14 29.26
CA ILE A 14 11.51 66.70 30.43
C ILE A 14 11.51 65.17 30.51
N CYS A 15 12.72 64.57 30.51
CA CYS A 15 12.91 63.20 30.96
C CYS A 15 12.53 63.08 32.45
N MET A 16 11.23 62.91 32.70
CA MET A 16 10.72 62.22 33.87
C MET A 16 11.23 60.79 33.78
N VAL A 17 12.49 60.59 34.19
CA VAL A 17 13.02 59.27 34.48
C VAL A 17 12.12 58.72 35.58
N SER A 18 11.17 57.88 35.17
CA SER A 18 10.21 57.25 36.05
C SER A 18 11.01 56.55 37.14
N MET A 19 11.02 57.13 38.35
CA MET A 19 11.82 56.63 39.45
C MET A 19 11.28 55.27 39.83
N ASP A 20 11.98 54.23 39.37
CA ASP A 20 11.63 52.84 39.65
C ASP A 20 11.55 52.67 41.17
N PRO A 21 10.37 52.33 41.74
CA PRO A 21 10.21 52.18 43.19
C PRO A 21 11.18 51.16 43.79
N GLN A 22 11.69 50.23 42.99
CA GLN A 22 12.70 49.24 43.39
C GLN A 22 14.04 49.87 43.82
N LEU A 23 14.32 51.12 43.44
CA LEU A 23 15.52 51.83 43.90
C LEU A 23 15.47 52.24 45.39
N PHE A 24 14.29 52.19 46.01
CA PHE A 24 14.05 52.51 47.41
C PHE A 24 13.67 51.30 48.27
N GLU A 25 13.74 50.07 47.74
CA GLU A 25 13.73 48.90 48.61
C GLU A 25 14.96 48.95 49.53
N THR A 26 14.72 49.04 50.84
CA THR A 26 15.80 48.87 51.83
C THR A 26 16.41 47.49 51.63
N PRO A 27 17.69 47.38 51.25
CA PRO A 27 18.32 46.09 51.00
C PRO A 27 18.20 45.20 52.23
N ASP A 28 18.06 43.89 52.03
CA ASP A 28 18.23 42.95 53.15
C ASP A 28 19.55 43.25 53.82
N SER A 29 19.52 43.48 55.14
CA SER A 29 20.69 43.96 55.84
C SER A 29 20.92 43.24 57.14
N VAL A 30 22.18 42.88 57.35
CA VAL A 30 22.68 42.18 58.53
C VAL A 30 23.58 43.13 59.32
N VAL A 31 23.63 42.96 60.64
CA VAL A 31 24.59 43.69 61.48
C VAL A 31 26.00 43.26 61.06
N ASP A 32 26.89 44.22 60.78
CA ASP A 32 28.30 43.95 60.47
C ASP A 32 29.19 44.30 61.67
N PRO A 33 29.66 43.30 62.46
CA PRO A 33 30.56 43.54 63.59
C PRO A 33 31.94 44.06 63.17
N SER A 34 32.33 43.85 61.90
CA SER A 34 33.65 44.23 61.36
C SER A 34 33.71 45.67 60.85
N PHE A 35 32.60 46.42 60.88
CA PHE A 35 32.55 47.80 60.39
C PHE A 35 33.26 48.77 61.36
N CYS A 36 34.57 48.90 61.21
CA CYS A 36 35.41 49.82 61.99
C CYS A 36 35.36 51.27 61.45
N GLY A 37 35.52 52.24 62.35
CA GLY A 37 35.44 53.68 62.04
C GLY A 37 34.94 54.50 63.24
N SER A 38 35.60 55.63 63.51
CA SER A 38 35.34 56.49 64.67
C SER A 38 34.28 57.56 64.38
N TYR A 39 33.00 57.16 64.47
CA TYR A 39 31.89 58.11 64.57
C TYR A 39 31.57 58.38 66.04
N THR A 40 31.30 59.63 66.39
CA THR A 40 30.90 60.03 67.75
C THR A 40 29.54 59.43 68.11
N GLU A 41 29.52 58.49 69.06
CA GLU A 41 28.35 57.65 69.41
C GLU A 41 27.16 58.40 70.07
N SER A 42 27.24 59.72 70.20
CA SER A 42 26.41 60.51 71.12
C SER A 42 25.22 61.24 70.48
N LEU A 43 25.07 61.29 69.15
CA LEU A 43 24.16 62.24 68.49
C LEU A 43 23.10 61.68 67.52
N LEU A 44 23.06 60.37 67.26
CA LEU A 44 22.08 59.78 66.34
C LEU A 44 21.29 58.63 67.01
N THR A 45 19.98 58.80 67.12
CA THR A 45 19.00 57.73 67.34
C THR A 45 18.08 57.64 66.13
N CYS A 46 17.50 56.46 65.88
CA CYS A 46 16.50 56.32 64.83
C CYS A 46 15.27 57.17 65.17
N MET A 47 14.90 58.13 64.33
CA MET A 47 13.79 59.06 64.59
C MET A 47 12.45 58.36 64.84
N MET A 48 12.23 57.18 64.26
CA MET A 48 10.97 56.42 64.39
C MET A 48 10.93 55.49 65.61
N HIS A 49 12.08 55.06 66.13
CA HIS A 49 12.16 54.01 67.15
C HIS A 49 12.96 54.42 68.40
N HIS A 50 13.58 55.60 68.38
CA HIS A 50 14.48 56.17 69.41
C HIS A 50 15.63 55.26 69.89
N GLN A 51 15.90 54.17 69.17
CA GLN A 51 17.01 53.25 69.43
C GLN A 51 18.29 53.74 68.75
N ARG A 52 19.45 53.39 69.32
CA ARG A 52 20.74 53.61 68.67
C ARG A 52 20.78 52.82 67.34
N PRO A 53 21.16 53.45 66.21
CA PRO A 53 21.30 52.75 64.95
C PRO A 53 22.44 51.73 65.04
N LYS A 54 22.27 50.57 64.41
CA LYS A 54 23.31 49.56 64.29
C LYS A 54 24.12 49.77 63.02
N LYS A 55 25.35 49.27 63.04
CA LYS A 55 26.24 49.12 61.90
C LYS A 55 25.72 47.96 61.04
N MET A 56 25.22 48.25 59.84
CA MET A 56 24.59 47.30 58.94
C MET A 56 25.37 47.18 57.62
N VAL A 57 25.28 46.02 56.97
CA VAL A 57 25.71 45.79 55.59
C VAL A 57 24.56 45.19 54.80
N ALA A 58 24.37 45.63 53.56
CA ALA A 58 23.43 45.03 52.62
C ALA A 58 23.91 43.64 52.17
N PHE A 59 23.03 42.65 52.22
CA PHE A 59 23.27 41.25 51.88
C PHE A 59 22.72 40.86 50.50
N GLU A 60 21.57 41.40 50.09
CA GLU A 60 20.96 41.16 48.77
C GLU A 60 20.49 42.47 48.11
N GLY A 61 20.36 42.45 46.77
CA GLY A 61 19.94 43.58 45.94
C GLY A 61 21.08 44.44 45.37
N ALA A 62 20.74 45.53 44.66
CA ALA A 62 21.70 46.39 43.93
C ALA A 62 22.70 47.14 44.83
N LEU A 63 22.49 47.13 46.15
CA LEU A 63 23.35 47.75 47.15
C LEU A 63 24.18 46.72 47.94
N THR A 64 24.15 45.43 47.60
CA THR A 64 24.90 44.34 48.27
C THR A 64 26.35 44.74 48.56
N GLY A 65 26.80 44.48 49.79
CA GLY A 65 28.12 44.84 50.30
C GLY A 65 28.27 46.29 50.79
N ARG A 66 27.31 47.19 50.52
CA ARG A 66 27.36 48.57 51.05
C ARG A 66 27.05 48.60 52.54
N ARG A 67 27.88 49.33 53.29
CA ARG A 67 27.77 49.52 54.74
C ARG A 67 27.06 50.83 55.07
N PHE A 68 26.14 50.79 56.04
CA PHE A 68 25.34 51.95 56.45
C PHE A 68 24.91 51.86 57.92
N MET A 69 24.38 52.95 58.47
CA MET A 69 23.79 52.98 59.80
C MET A 69 22.28 52.78 59.70
N GLY A 70 21.76 51.67 60.21
CA GLY A 70 20.37 51.26 60.04
C GLY A 70 19.64 51.02 61.37
N CYS A 71 18.31 51.06 61.35
CA CYS A 71 17.50 50.64 62.50
C CYS A 71 17.21 49.14 62.41
N HIS A 72 17.47 48.41 63.48
CA HIS A 72 17.29 46.95 63.57
C HIS A 72 15.84 46.54 63.90
N VAL A 73 14.88 47.47 63.95
CA VAL A 73 13.49 47.16 64.31
C VAL A 73 12.76 46.53 63.13
N ASN A 74 12.91 45.21 63.04
CA ASN A 74 11.97 44.23 62.49
C ASN A 74 11.34 44.54 61.11
N GLN A 75 12.18 44.89 60.12
CA GLN A 75 11.77 45.06 58.71
C GLN A 75 11.20 43.79 58.04
N ASN A 76 11.32 42.62 58.69
CA ASN A 76 10.99 41.32 58.10
C ASN A 76 9.52 40.86 58.25
N LEU A 77 8.68 41.59 58.99
CA LEU A 77 7.32 41.13 59.33
C LEU A 77 6.33 41.08 58.15
N GLY A 78 6.59 41.81 57.06
CA GLY A 78 5.82 41.71 55.82
C GLY A 78 6.13 40.42 55.05
N ARG A 79 7.41 40.22 54.71
CA ARG A 79 7.92 39.13 53.85
C ARG A 79 7.61 37.72 54.36
N VAL A 80 7.42 37.52 55.66
CA VAL A 80 6.99 36.23 56.23
C VAL A 80 5.59 35.82 55.73
N LYS A 81 4.69 36.78 55.50
CA LYS A 81 3.36 36.51 54.93
C LYS A 81 3.45 36.14 53.45
N ASP A 82 4.28 36.85 52.69
CA ASP A 82 4.46 36.64 51.25
C ASP A 82 5.07 35.26 50.96
N LYS A 83 6.08 34.85 51.75
CA LYS A 83 6.68 33.50 51.65
C LYS A 83 5.64 32.39 51.91
N GLN A 84 4.78 32.54 52.92
CA GLN A 84 3.75 31.54 53.23
C GLN A 84 2.66 31.47 52.13
N ALA A 85 2.29 32.61 51.55
CA ALA A 85 1.36 32.66 50.42
C ALA A 85 1.95 31.97 49.18
N HIS A 86 3.20 32.28 48.83
CA HIS A 86 3.95 31.68 47.74
C HIS A 86 4.10 30.16 47.91
N GLU A 87 4.51 29.66 49.08
CA GLU A 87 4.63 28.22 49.35
C GLU A 87 3.30 27.48 49.20
N LYS A 88 2.18 28.11 49.62
CA LYS A 88 0.82 27.56 49.44
C LYS A 88 0.42 27.48 47.97
N GLU A 89 0.81 28.45 47.15
CA GLU A 89 0.53 28.49 45.71
C GLU A 89 1.36 27.46 44.93
N VAL A 90 2.67 27.37 45.21
CA VAL A 90 3.54 26.29 44.71
C VAL A 90 2.98 24.92 45.09
N GLY A 91 2.41 24.77 46.29
CA GLY A 91 1.75 23.54 46.73
C GLY A 91 0.48 23.18 45.95
N LYS A 92 -0.25 24.16 45.39
CA LYS A 92 -1.36 23.90 44.45
C LYS A 92 -0.83 23.48 43.08
N LEU A 93 0.08 24.28 42.52
CA LEU A 93 0.64 24.04 41.19
C LEU A 93 1.31 22.66 41.08
N LYS A 94 2.01 22.20 42.13
CA LYS A 94 2.56 20.84 42.18
C LYS A 94 1.50 19.74 42.06
N LYS A 95 0.37 19.88 42.76
CA LYS A 95 -0.74 18.90 42.70
C LYS A 95 -1.42 18.91 41.32
N GLU A 96 -1.52 20.09 40.71
CA GLU A 96 -2.11 20.24 39.39
C GLU A 96 -1.21 19.66 38.29
N ILE A 97 0.11 19.86 38.39
CA ILE A 97 1.12 19.17 37.56
C ILE A 97 1.05 17.66 37.74
N GLU A 98 0.96 17.15 38.97
CA GLU A 98 0.87 15.71 39.25
C GLU A 98 -0.44 15.11 38.69
N PHE A 99 -1.57 15.81 38.86
CA PHE A 99 -2.85 15.43 38.26
C PHE A 99 -2.79 15.41 36.73
N LEU A 100 -2.25 16.46 36.09
CA LEU A 100 -2.12 16.52 34.63
C LEU A 100 -1.16 15.45 34.10
N SER A 101 -0.04 15.18 34.80
CA SER A 101 0.92 14.12 34.46
C SER A 101 0.27 12.73 34.47
N ASN A 102 -0.55 12.45 35.47
CA ASN A 102 -1.28 11.18 35.57
C ASN A 102 -2.34 11.04 34.47
N ASN A 103 -3.11 12.10 34.18
CA ASN A 103 -4.09 12.09 33.08
C ASN A 103 -3.42 11.93 31.70
N TYR A 104 -2.29 12.61 31.48
CA TYR A 104 -1.53 12.50 30.23
C TYR A 104 -0.97 11.08 30.06
N SER A 105 -0.41 10.49 31.12
CA SER A 105 0.08 9.10 31.09
C SER A 105 -1.03 8.12 30.74
N GLN A 106 -2.22 8.26 31.37
CA GLN A 106 -3.37 7.41 31.06
C GLN A 106 -3.84 7.57 29.60
N LEU A 107 -3.89 8.81 29.10
CA LEU A 107 -4.26 9.09 27.72
C LEU A 107 -3.27 8.48 26.72
N VAL A 108 -1.97 8.55 27.02
CA VAL A 108 -0.93 7.92 26.19
C VAL A 108 -1.10 6.40 26.16
N GLU A 109 -1.33 5.76 27.31
CA GLU A 109 -1.61 4.32 27.35
C GLU A 109 -2.87 3.95 26.56
N ASP A 110 -3.96 4.69 26.72
CA ASP A 110 -5.24 4.35 26.09
C ASP A 110 -5.21 4.56 24.58
N VAL A 111 -4.51 5.61 24.12
CA VAL A 111 -4.19 5.79 22.70
C VAL A 111 -3.30 4.66 22.17
N SER A 112 -2.33 4.19 22.95
CA SER A 112 -1.45 3.08 22.55
C SER A 112 -2.25 1.78 22.37
N LYS A 113 -3.12 1.45 23.34
CA LYS A 113 -4.05 0.30 23.28
C LYS A 113 -4.99 0.37 22.07
N LEU A 114 -5.41 1.57 21.65
CA LEU A 114 -6.24 1.77 20.45
C LEU A 114 -5.47 1.47 19.16
N PHE A 115 -4.18 1.81 19.08
CA PHE A 115 -3.33 1.43 17.95
C PHE A 115 -3.08 -0.10 17.94
N ASP A 116 -2.69 -0.69 19.06
CA ASP A 116 -2.47 -2.15 19.18
C ASP A 116 -3.71 -2.96 18.76
N TYR A 117 -4.91 -2.49 19.14
CA TYR A 117 -6.17 -3.13 18.74
C TYR A 117 -6.46 -3.02 17.24
N GLN A 118 -6.16 -1.87 16.62
CA GLN A 118 -6.32 -1.69 15.18
C GLN A 118 -5.31 -2.56 14.41
N ASP A 119 -4.03 -2.52 14.77
CA ASP A 119 -2.98 -3.31 14.12
C ASP A 119 -3.23 -4.82 14.27
N GLY A 120 -3.62 -5.28 15.45
CA GLY A 120 -3.99 -6.69 15.68
C GLY A 120 -5.18 -7.15 14.83
N LYS A 121 -6.20 -6.30 14.66
CA LYS A 121 -7.35 -6.59 13.79
C LYS A 121 -6.97 -6.58 12.31
N MET A 122 -6.20 -5.58 11.86
CA MET A 122 -5.75 -5.48 10.47
C MET A 122 -4.80 -6.61 10.09
N SER A 123 -3.94 -7.07 11.00
CA SER A 123 -3.09 -8.25 10.80
C SER A 123 -3.94 -9.49 10.51
N HIS A 124 -4.92 -9.79 11.35
CA HIS A 124 -5.80 -10.96 11.17
C HIS A 124 -6.61 -10.89 9.86
N ASP A 125 -7.20 -9.74 9.54
CA ASP A 125 -7.99 -9.55 8.33
C ASP A 125 -7.12 -9.66 7.05
N MET A 126 -5.86 -9.19 7.10
CA MET A 126 -4.88 -9.34 6.02
C MET A 126 -4.41 -10.78 5.84
N ASP A 127 -4.17 -11.52 6.93
CA ASP A 127 -3.76 -12.93 6.88
C ASP A 127 -4.88 -13.80 6.29
N TYR A 128 -6.13 -13.62 6.76
CA TYR A 128 -7.29 -14.31 6.21
C TYR A 128 -7.49 -14.03 4.71
N THR A 129 -7.37 -12.76 4.32
CA THR A 129 -7.47 -12.35 2.91
C THR A 129 -6.35 -12.97 2.06
N SER A 130 -5.12 -12.99 2.58
CA SER A 130 -3.96 -13.59 1.90
C SER A 130 -4.12 -15.11 1.74
N GLN A 131 -4.62 -15.80 2.77
CA GLN A 131 -4.94 -17.23 2.69
C GLN A 131 -6.01 -17.50 1.63
N ALA A 132 -7.12 -16.76 1.64
CA ALA A 132 -8.20 -16.94 0.68
C ALA A 132 -7.76 -16.69 -0.78
N ILE A 133 -6.88 -15.70 -1.00
CA ILE A 133 -6.27 -15.43 -2.31
C ILE A 133 -5.35 -16.59 -2.74
N ASN A 134 -4.54 -17.13 -1.83
CA ASN A 134 -3.66 -18.26 -2.13
C ASN A 134 -4.46 -19.54 -2.47
N GLU A 135 -5.49 -19.87 -1.69
CA GLU A 135 -6.39 -21.00 -1.98
C GLU A 135 -7.11 -20.86 -3.34
N LEU A 136 -7.52 -19.63 -3.71
CA LEU A 136 -8.10 -19.36 -5.02
C LEU A 136 -7.08 -19.52 -6.16
N ASN A 137 -5.85 -19.07 -5.97
CA ASN A 137 -4.77 -19.22 -6.94
C ASN A 137 -4.39 -20.70 -7.15
N GLU A 138 -4.35 -21.50 -6.08
CA GLU A 138 -4.11 -22.95 -6.17
C GLU A 138 -5.25 -23.66 -6.92
N LYS A 139 -6.51 -23.39 -6.57
CA LYS A 139 -7.69 -23.94 -7.26
C LYS A 139 -7.73 -23.54 -8.74
N LYS A 140 -7.41 -22.28 -9.05
CA LYS A 140 -7.28 -21.79 -10.44
C LYS A 140 -6.24 -22.59 -11.21
N LYS A 141 -5.03 -22.78 -10.64
CA LYS A 141 -3.96 -23.54 -11.27
C LYS A 141 -4.36 -25.01 -11.51
N GLN A 142 -5.00 -25.64 -10.54
CA GLN A 142 -5.52 -27.02 -10.67
C GLN A 142 -6.53 -27.14 -11.83
N LEU A 143 -7.44 -26.18 -11.98
CA LEU A 143 -8.40 -26.14 -13.08
C LEU A 143 -7.73 -25.89 -14.45
N GLU A 144 -6.73 -25.02 -14.52
CA GLU A 144 -5.94 -24.78 -15.73
C GLU A 144 -5.17 -26.04 -16.17
N ASP A 145 -4.52 -26.73 -15.23
CA ASP A 145 -3.81 -28.00 -15.49
C ASP A 145 -4.79 -29.12 -15.88
N GLN A 146 -5.96 -29.24 -15.23
CA GLN A 146 -7.00 -30.20 -15.59
C GLN A 146 -7.53 -29.96 -17.02
N ALA A 147 -7.92 -28.73 -17.36
CA ALA A 147 -8.42 -28.39 -18.68
C ALA A 147 -7.39 -28.67 -19.78
N LYS A 148 -6.11 -28.45 -19.50
CA LYS A 148 -4.99 -28.76 -20.40
C LYS A 148 -4.83 -30.28 -20.63
N ILE A 149 -5.02 -31.09 -19.58
CA ILE A 149 -5.02 -32.56 -19.70
C ILE A 149 -6.22 -33.02 -20.54
N GLU A 150 -7.43 -32.56 -20.24
CA GLU A 150 -8.66 -32.93 -20.97
C GLU A 150 -8.56 -32.59 -22.46
N LEU A 151 -8.11 -31.39 -22.81
CA LEU A 151 -7.85 -30.98 -24.20
C LEU A 151 -6.81 -31.88 -24.90
N SER A 152 -5.77 -32.31 -24.18
CA SER A 152 -4.76 -33.22 -24.75
C SER A 152 -5.32 -34.62 -25.03
N VAL A 153 -6.22 -35.12 -24.17
CA VAL A 153 -6.89 -36.42 -24.30
C VAL A 153 -7.87 -36.41 -25.47
N GLU A 154 -8.70 -35.37 -25.61
CA GLU A 154 -9.62 -35.26 -26.75
C GLU A 154 -8.86 -35.13 -28.08
N LYS A 155 -7.78 -34.34 -28.12
CA LYS A 155 -6.91 -34.26 -29.29
C LYS A 155 -6.30 -35.62 -29.69
N LEU A 156 -5.93 -36.45 -28.70
CA LEU A 156 -5.45 -37.82 -28.93
C LEU A 156 -6.55 -38.77 -29.43
N LYS A 157 -7.78 -38.68 -28.90
CA LYS A 157 -8.95 -39.45 -29.38
C LYS A 157 -9.24 -39.13 -30.84
N LEU A 158 -9.39 -37.85 -31.19
CA LEU A 158 -9.65 -37.39 -32.56
C LEU A 158 -8.55 -37.84 -33.53
N ALA A 159 -7.28 -37.74 -33.13
CA ALA A 159 -6.16 -38.22 -33.97
C ALA A 159 -6.18 -39.75 -34.18
N LYS A 160 -6.70 -40.54 -33.23
CA LYS A 160 -6.88 -41.99 -33.36
C LYS A 160 -8.04 -42.32 -34.32
N GLU A 161 -9.17 -41.63 -34.18
CA GLU A 161 -10.33 -41.81 -35.07
C GLU A 161 -10.00 -41.43 -36.52
N GLN A 162 -9.37 -40.28 -36.74
CA GLN A 162 -8.88 -39.88 -38.06
C GLN A 162 -7.95 -40.94 -38.68
N ARG A 163 -7.05 -41.53 -37.90
CA ARG A 163 -6.16 -42.61 -38.37
C ARG A 163 -6.94 -43.88 -38.75
N CYS A 164 -7.97 -44.24 -37.99
CA CYS A 164 -8.84 -45.39 -38.30
C CYS A 164 -9.63 -45.15 -39.60
N ILE A 165 -10.19 -43.95 -39.79
CA ILE A 165 -10.91 -43.57 -41.01
C ILE A 165 -9.98 -43.60 -42.22
N LEU A 166 -8.80 -42.98 -42.14
CA LEU A 166 -7.82 -42.96 -43.23
C LEU A 166 -7.34 -44.37 -43.61
N LYS A 167 -7.14 -45.25 -42.63
CA LYS A 167 -6.80 -46.66 -42.89
C LYS A 167 -7.94 -47.38 -43.65
N SER A 168 -9.18 -47.26 -43.15
CA SER A 168 -10.34 -47.86 -43.80
C SER A 168 -10.55 -47.34 -45.23
N GLN A 169 -10.37 -46.04 -45.47
CA GLN A 169 -10.41 -45.46 -46.81
C GLN A 169 -9.33 -46.04 -47.73
N ALA A 170 -8.09 -46.20 -47.24
CA ALA A 170 -7.02 -46.82 -48.01
C ALA A 170 -7.35 -48.28 -48.39
N ASP A 171 -7.88 -49.07 -47.45
CA ASP A 171 -8.29 -50.46 -47.67
C ASP A 171 -9.43 -50.55 -48.71
N ILE A 172 -10.44 -49.67 -48.61
CA ILE A 172 -11.55 -49.57 -49.60
C ILE A 172 -11.01 -49.22 -51.00
N ILE A 173 -10.13 -48.22 -51.10
CA ILE A 173 -9.53 -47.81 -52.38
C ILE A 173 -8.70 -48.95 -52.98
N GLN A 174 -7.94 -49.69 -52.17
CA GLN A 174 -7.16 -50.84 -52.62
C GLN A 174 -8.07 -51.96 -53.16
N ASN A 175 -9.10 -52.32 -52.41
CA ASN A 175 -10.05 -53.36 -52.80
C ASN A 175 -10.81 -52.99 -54.09
N MET A 176 -11.28 -51.74 -54.20
CA MET A 176 -11.95 -51.25 -55.41
C MET A 176 -11.02 -51.22 -56.63
N ARG A 177 -9.74 -50.84 -56.45
CA ARG A 177 -8.71 -50.93 -57.51
C ARG A 177 -8.44 -52.37 -57.95
N LYS A 178 -8.49 -53.35 -57.03
CA LYS A 178 -8.34 -54.78 -57.35
C LYS A 178 -9.53 -55.27 -58.18
N ALA A 179 -10.76 -55.06 -57.70
CA ALA A 179 -11.98 -55.46 -58.40
C ALA A 179 -12.11 -54.83 -59.80
N MET A 180 -11.71 -53.55 -59.97
CA MET A 180 -11.68 -52.91 -61.29
C MET A 180 -10.68 -53.54 -62.27
N LYS A 181 -9.55 -54.10 -61.78
CA LYS A 181 -8.60 -54.83 -62.64
C LYS A 181 -9.15 -56.19 -63.05
N GLU A 182 -9.78 -56.90 -62.11
CA GLU A 182 -10.41 -58.21 -62.35
C GLU A 182 -11.55 -58.08 -63.39
N MET A 183 -12.52 -57.18 -63.16
CA MET A 183 -13.58 -56.91 -64.15
C MET A 183 -13.08 -56.45 -65.52
N LYS A 184 -11.89 -55.81 -65.60
CA LYS A 184 -11.29 -55.45 -66.87
C LYS A 184 -10.77 -56.69 -67.60
N GLY A 185 -10.11 -57.61 -66.89
CA GLY A 185 -9.69 -58.91 -67.43
C GLY A 185 -10.88 -59.70 -67.97
N ASP A 186 -11.94 -59.83 -67.17
CA ASP A 186 -13.17 -60.54 -67.57
C ASP A 186 -13.82 -59.91 -68.81
N ARG A 187 -13.88 -58.57 -68.87
CA ARG A 187 -14.38 -57.84 -70.04
C ARG A 187 -13.55 -58.13 -71.29
N ASP A 188 -12.23 -58.15 -71.18
CA ASP A 188 -11.34 -58.37 -72.31
C ASP A 188 -11.41 -59.84 -72.80
N LEU A 189 -11.58 -60.81 -71.90
CA LEU A 189 -11.87 -62.22 -72.21
C LEU A 189 -13.22 -62.39 -72.92
N LEU A 190 -14.32 -61.85 -72.36
CA LEU A 190 -15.65 -61.87 -72.97
C LEU A 190 -15.65 -61.24 -74.37
N LYS A 191 -14.86 -60.18 -74.57
CA LYS A 191 -14.69 -59.55 -75.89
C LYS A 191 -13.95 -60.45 -76.89
N GLN A 192 -13.03 -61.29 -76.43
CA GLN A 192 -12.36 -62.29 -77.26
C GLN A 192 -13.30 -63.46 -77.59
N GLU A 193 -14.06 -63.98 -76.63
CA GLU A 193 -15.02 -65.07 -76.85
C GLU A 193 -16.15 -64.64 -77.78
N LYS A 194 -16.70 -63.44 -77.60
CA LYS A 194 -17.67 -62.85 -78.52
C LYS A 194 -17.18 -62.87 -79.97
N LYS A 195 -15.93 -62.44 -80.24
CA LYS A 195 -15.35 -62.49 -81.58
C LYS A 195 -15.21 -63.90 -82.15
N LYS A 196 -14.86 -64.89 -81.30
CA LYS A 196 -14.81 -66.31 -81.72
C LYS A 196 -16.19 -66.81 -82.12
N LEU A 197 -17.23 -66.50 -81.34
CA LEU A 197 -18.61 -66.86 -81.66
C LEU A 197 -19.13 -66.16 -82.92
N GLU A 198 -18.84 -64.87 -83.10
CA GLU A 198 -19.17 -64.12 -84.31
C GLU A 198 -18.57 -64.78 -85.56
N TYR A 199 -17.30 -65.20 -85.50
CA TYR A 199 -16.64 -65.95 -86.59
C TYR A 199 -17.33 -67.30 -86.84
N LEU A 200 -17.55 -68.11 -85.80
CA LEU A 200 -18.16 -69.44 -85.91
C LEU A 200 -19.62 -69.41 -86.40
N ILE A 201 -20.34 -68.31 -86.19
CA ILE A 201 -21.72 -68.13 -86.65
C ILE A 201 -21.77 -67.64 -88.12
N ALA A 202 -20.74 -66.94 -88.60
CA ALA A 202 -20.72 -66.41 -89.96
C ALA A 202 -20.80 -67.50 -91.03
N ASP A 203 -20.07 -68.61 -90.89
CA ASP A 203 -20.04 -69.69 -91.89
C ASP A 203 -21.40 -70.41 -92.04
N PRO A 204 -22.08 -70.87 -90.95
CA PRO A 204 -23.44 -71.39 -91.03
C PRO A 204 -24.47 -70.39 -91.57
N LEU A 205 -24.34 -69.09 -91.25
CA LEU A 205 -25.24 -68.07 -91.80
C LEU A 205 -25.04 -67.93 -93.32
N ASN A 206 -23.80 -67.82 -93.79
CA ASN A 206 -23.49 -67.74 -95.21
C ASN A 206 -23.97 -68.99 -95.97
N ALA A 207 -23.77 -70.18 -95.41
CA ALA A 207 -24.28 -71.43 -95.97
C ALA A 207 -25.83 -71.47 -96.01
N ARG A 208 -26.51 -70.96 -94.97
CA ARG A 208 -27.96 -70.83 -94.92
C ARG A 208 -28.50 -69.84 -95.95
N HIS A 209 -27.86 -68.69 -96.12
CA HIS A 209 -28.22 -67.71 -97.16
C HIS A 209 -28.06 -68.31 -98.56
N ALA A 210 -26.90 -68.88 -98.88
CA ALA A 210 -26.67 -69.53 -100.17
C ALA A 210 -27.66 -70.68 -100.47
N SER A 211 -28.07 -71.43 -99.43
CA SER A 211 -29.07 -72.49 -99.55
C SER A 211 -30.49 -71.94 -99.76
N LYS A 212 -30.85 -70.83 -99.08
CA LYS A 212 -32.11 -70.12 -99.27
C LYS A 212 -32.23 -69.58 -100.71
N ASP A 213 -31.20 -68.93 -101.22
CA ASP A 213 -31.19 -68.37 -102.58
C ASP A 213 -31.33 -69.46 -103.66
N LYS A 214 -30.72 -70.64 -103.43
CA LYS A 214 -30.91 -71.81 -104.31
C LYS A 214 -32.36 -72.31 -104.28
N LEU A 215 -32.97 -72.39 -103.10
CA LEU A 215 -34.36 -72.82 -102.94
C LEU A 215 -35.34 -71.83 -103.57
N GLU A 216 -35.08 -70.52 -103.47
CA GLU A 216 -35.90 -69.48 -104.10
C GLU A 216 -35.82 -69.54 -105.64
N ARG A 217 -34.63 -69.78 -106.20
CA ARG A 217 -34.47 -70.03 -107.65
C ARG A 217 -35.23 -71.28 -108.13
N ILE A 218 -35.18 -72.39 -107.38
CA ILE A 218 -35.94 -73.61 -107.71
C ILE A 218 -37.45 -73.33 -107.67
N LYS A 219 -37.93 -72.62 -106.66
CA LYS A 219 -39.35 -72.23 -106.56
C LYS A 219 -39.81 -71.33 -107.70
N ALA A 220 -38.95 -70.46 -108.23
CA ALA A 220 -39.27 -69.64 -109.40
C ALA A 220 -39.51 -70.53 -110.65
N ILE A 221 -38.58 -71.46 -110.93
CA ILE A 221 -38.68 -72.39 -112.07
C ILE A 221 -39.92 -73.30 -111.97
N MET A 222 -40.34 -73.70 -110.76
CA MET A 222 -41.52 -74.54 -110.55
C MET A 222 -42.87 -73.81 -110.70
N ASN A 223 -42.87 -72.49 -110.87
CA ASN A 223 -44.07 -71.66 -110.99
C ASN A 223 -44.22 -71.03 -112.40
N GLU A 224 -43.36 -71.40 -113.36
CA GLU A 224 -43.51 -71.15 -114.80
C GLU A 224 -44.20 -72.35 -115.50
#